data_AF-Q9Z9Q1-F1
#
_entry.id   AF-Q9Z9Q1-F1
#
_cell.length_a   1.000
_cell.length_b   1.000
_cell.length_c   1.000
_cell.angle_alpha   90.00
_cell.angle_beta   90.00
_cell.angle_gamma   90.00
#
_symmetry.space_group_name_H-M   'P 1'
#
loop_
_entity.id
_entity.type
_entity.pdbx_description
1 polymer ?
#
loop_
_entity_poly.entity_id
_entity_poly.type
_entity_poly.pdbx_seq_one_letter_code
_entity_poly.pdbx_strand_id
1 'polypeptide(L)'
;KLTVYGDATVEDLERAGAFEHLKVRPENEKAIETKEPFWKAYGHVIVSALLLLVGVVSYFMKGERHLWTVSLFASSIVIGGYSLFKAGFYNLIRLRFDMKTLMTVAVIGAALIGEWLEGAVVVILFAISEALERFSMDRARQSIRSLVDMAPKEALVRRNGEELVIPVEAIEVGDIMLIKPGQKL
;
A
#
# COMPACT_ATOMS: atom_id res chain seq x y z
N LYS A 1 14.31 -10.28 8.90
CA LYS A 1 14.65 -10.39 10.34
C LYS A 1 16.15 -10.28 10.45
N LEU A 2 16.67 -9.43 11.34
CA LEU A 2 18.09 -9.29 11.59
C LEU A 2 18.32 -9.74 13.03
N THR A 3 19.12 -10.77 13.24
CA THR A 3 19.44 -11.28 14.58
C THR A 3 20.78 -10.70 14.99
N VAL A 4 20.81 -9.99 16.12
CA VAL A 4 22.02 -9.36 16.65
C VAL A 4 22.42 -10.10 17.92
N TYR A 5 23.68 -10.52 17.99
CA TYR A 5 24.25 -11.20 19.16
C TYR A 5 25.13 -10.20 19.93
N GLY A 6 24.87 -9.99 21.22
CA GLY A 6 25.60 -9.08 22.11
C GLY A 6 24.76 -7.95 22.69
N ASP A 7 25.39 -7.05 23.47
CA ASP A 7 24.75 -5.93 24.17
C ASP A 7 24.60 -4.67 23.30
N ALA A 8 23.97 -4.81 22.12
CA ALA A 8 23.73 -3.68 21.22
C ALA A 8 22.35 -3.06 21.47
N THR A 9 22.28 -1.74 21.65
CA THR A 9 20.99 -1.04 21.76
C THR A 9 20.37 -0.79 20.38
N VAL A 10 19.05 -0.53 20.32
CA VAL A 10 18.35 -0.18 19.07
C VAL A 10 18.97 1.06 18.42
N GLU A 11 19.39 2.03 19.23
CA GLU A 11 20.01 3.27 18.77
C GLU A 11 21.38 3.01 18.11
N ASP A 12 22.17 2.08 18.66
CA ASP A 12 23.44 1.67 18.06
C ASP A 12 23.23 1.02 16.68
N LEU A 13 22.17 0.21 16.54
CA LEU A 13 21.82 -0.45 15.28
C LEU A 13 21.30 0.53 14.23
N GLU A 14 20.44 1.48 14.61
CA GLU A 14 19.95 2.52 13.70
C GLU A 14 21.07 3.47 13.28
N ARG A 15 22.01 3.77 14.19
CA ARG A 15 23.19 4.59 13.88
C ARG A 15 24.15 3.88 12.93
N ALA A 16 24.34 2.57 13.12
CA ALA A 16 25.11 1.74 12.19
C ALA A 16 24.43 1.66 10.81
N GLY A 17 23.10 1.59 10.75
CA GLY A 17 22.30 1.53 9.51
C GLY A 17 21.86 2.89 8.95
N ALA A 18 22.41 4.00 9.45
CA ALA A 18 21.92 5.35 9.14
C ALA A 18 22.05 5.72 7.65
N PHE A 19 23.02 5.13 6.95
CA PHE A 19 23.23 5.34 5.52
C PHE A 19 22.09 4.80 4.65
N GLU A 20 21.28 3.87 5.16
CA GLU A 20 20.11 3.31 4.50
C GLU A 20 18.78 3.79 5.12
N HIS A 21 18.83 4.72 6.09
CA HIS A 21 17.66 5.15 6.88
C HIS A 21 16.88 3.97 7.50
N LEU A 22 17.61 2.94 7.94
CA LEU A 22 17.01 1.77 8.57
C LEU A 22 16.44 2.14 9.94
N LYS A 23 15.18 1.80 10.17
CA LYS A 23 14.55 1.82 11.49
C LYS A 23 14.38 0.40 12.00
N VAL A 24 14.91 0.11 13.17
CA VAL A 24 14.89 -1.23 13.76
C VAL A 24 13.84 -1.25 14.86
N ARG A 25 13.02 -2.30 14.88
CA ARG A 25 11.99 -2.49 15.91
C ARG A 25 12.17 -3.85 16.57
N PRO A 26 12.01 -3.95 17.91
CA PRO A 26 12.05 -5.23 18.60
C PRO A 26 10.98 -6.18 18.04
N GLU A 27 11.35 -7.42 17.76
CA GLU A 27 10.43 -8.44 17.22
C GLU A 27 9.23 -8.75 18.14
N ASN A 28 9.36 -8.44 19.43
CA ASN A 28 8.31 -8.63 20.44
C ASN A 28 7.32 -7.46 20.52
N GLU A 29 7.63 -6.33 19.91
CA GLU A 29 6.73 -5.17 19.88
C GLU A 29 5.77 -5.33 18.70
N LYS A 30 4.56 -5.85 18.97
CA LYS A 30 3.50 -5.93 17.97
C LYS A 30 3.11 -4.52 17.56
N ALA A 31 3.45 -4.13 16.32
CA ALA A 31 2.89 -2.92 15.73
C ALA A 31 1.37 -3.06 15.70
N ILE A 32 0.66 -2.27 16.49
CA ILE A 32 -0.78 -2.07 16.33
C ILE A 32 -0.93 -1.27 15.03
N GLU A 33 -0.92 -1.97 13.90
CA GLU A 33 -1.21 -1.36 12.60
C GLU A 33 -2.69 -0.95 12.63
N THR A 34 -2.94 0.32 12.93
CA THR A 34 -4.25 0.92 12.69
C THR A 34 -4.50 0.87 11.19
N LYS A 35 -5.33 -0.07 10.74
CA LYS A 35 -5.80 -0.08 9.35
C LYS A 35 -6.44 1.27 9.06
N GLU A 36 -5.79 2.09 8.24
CA GLU A 36 -6.43 3.32 7.78
C GLU A 36 -7.72 2.94 7.03
N PRO A 37 -8.85 3.61 7.30
CA PRO A 37 -10.10 3.34 6.59
C PRO A 37 -9.89 3.49 5.07
N PHE A 38 -10.47 2.58 4.29
CA PHE A 38 -10.41 2.58 2.82
C PHE A 38 -10.73 3.96 2.21
N TRP A 39 -11.72 4.65 2.77
CA TRP A 39 -12.15 5.98 2.36
C TRP A 39 -11.09 7.08 2.56
N LYS A 40 -10.22 6.94 3.57
CA LYS A 40 -9.08 7.87 3.76
C LYS A 40 -7.98 7.56 2.75
N ALA A 41 -7.68 6.29 2.53
CA ALA A 41 -6.64 5.86 1.58
C ALA A 41 -6.99 6.20 0.12
N TYR A 42 -8.26 6.06 -0.27
CA TYR A 42 -8.72 6.23 -1.66
C TYR A 42 -9.67 7.43 -1.85
N GLY A 43 -9.71 8.37 -0.90
CA GLY A 43 -10.64 9.48 -0.92
C GLY A 43 -10.54 10.36 -2.17
N HIS A 44 -9.33 10.58 -2.69
CA HIS A 44 -9.11 11.33 -3.94
C HIS A 44 -9.75 10.62 -5.16
N VAL A 45 -9.70 9.29 -5.23
CA VAL A 45 -10.36 8.51 -6.30
C VAL A 45 -11.87 8.67 -6.21
N ILE A 46 -12.43 8.61 -5.01
CA ILE A 46 -13.88 8.76 -4.78
C ILE A 46 -14.34 10.17 -5.17
N VAL A 47 -13.63 11.21 -4.71
CA VAL A 47 -13.96 12.61 -5.03
C VAL A 47 -13.87 12.85 -6.54
N SER A 48 -12.81 12.40 -7.18
CA SER A 48 -12.64 12.56 -8.63
C SER A 48 -13.69 11.80 -9.44
N ALA A 49 -14.09 10.59 -9.01
CA ALA A 49 -15.17 9.83 -9.64
C ALA A 49 -16.54 10.52 -9.47
N LEU A 50 -16.83 11.08 -8.29
CA LEU A 50 -18.04 11.89 -8.07
C LEU A 50 -18.05 13.13 -8.97
N LEU A 51 -16.92 13.84 -9.11
CA LEU A 51 -16.80 14.97 -10.01
C LEU A 51 -17.01 14.57 -11.48
N LEU A 52 -16.50 13.41 -11.90
CA LEU A 52 -16.75 12.87 -13.23
C LEU A 52 -18.26 12.62 -13.44
N LEU A 53 -18.93 11.96 -12.49
CA LEU A 53 -20.38 11.70 -12.60
C LEU A 53 -21.21 12.98 -12.67
N VAL A 54 -20.91 13.96 -11.81
CA VAL A 54 -21.56 15.28 -11.85
C VAL A 54 -21.25 16.01 -13.16
N GLY A 55 -20.03 15.88 -13.68
CA GLY A 55 -19.62 16.40 -14.98
C GLY A 55 -20.41 15.80 -16.13
N VAL A 56 -20.63 14.47 -16.13
CA VAL A 56 -21.43 13.78 -17.13
C VAL A 56 -22.90 14.23 -17.08
N VAL A 57 -23.48 14.39 -15.88
CA VAL A 57 -24.84 14.95 -15.75
C VAL A 57 -24.90 16.37 -16.31
N SER A 58 -23.91 17.22 -15.99
CA SER A 58 -23.81 18.58 -16.54
C SER A 58 -23.65 18.57 -18.06
N TYR A 59 -22.89 17.63 -18.61
CA TYR A 59 -22.71 17.45 -20.05
C TYR A 59 -24.05 17.22 -20.77
N PHE A 60 -24.91 16.34 -20.24
CA PHE A 60 -26.24 16.11 -20.82
C PHE A 60 -27.22 17.28 -20.66
N MET A 61 -27.12 18.06 -19.59
CA MET A 61 -28.04 19.17 -19.33
C MET A 61 -27.66 20.48 -20.02
N LYS A 62 -26.36 20.82 -20.02
CA LYS A 62 -25.84 22.14 -20.43
C LYS A 62 -24.95 22.08 -21.67
N GLY A 63 -24.61 20.87 -22.12
CA GLY A 63 -23.70 20.65 -23.24
C GLY A 63 -22.24 20.61 -22.84
N GLU A 64 -21.42 20.19 -23.80
CA GLU A 64 -19.99 19.93 -23.68
C GLU A 64 -19.17 21.18 -23.36
N ARG A 65 -19.41 22.27 -24.10
CA ARG A 65 -18.60 23.50 -24.04
C ARG A 65 -18.98 24.44 -22.89
N HIS A 66 -19.96 24.07 -22.07
CA HIS A 66 -20.36 24.89 -20.94
C HIS A 66 -19.22 24.92 -19.91
N LEU A 67 -18.81 26.12 -19.47
CA LEU A 67 -17.67 26.30 -18.56
C LEU A 67 -17.75 25.42 -17.30
N TRP A 68 -18.96 25.23 -16.76
CA TRP A 68 -19.21 24.34 -15.62
C TRP A 68 -18.87 22.88 -15.89
N THR A 69 -19.26 22.34 -17.05
CA THR A 69 -18.96 20.96 -17.46
C THR A 69 -17.46 20.74 -17.58
N VAL A 70 -16.78 21.65 -18.28
CA VAL A 70 -15.32 21.63 -18.46
C VAL A 70 -14.60 21.72 -17.11
N SER A 71 -15.04 22.62 -16.22
CA SER A 71 -14.43 22.79 -14.89
C SER A 71 -14.57 21.54 -14.02
N LEU A 72 -15.70 20.83 -14.10
CA LEU A 72 -15.92 19.57 -13.38
C LEU A 72 -14.99 18.47 -13.89
N PHE A 73 -14.88 18.31 -15.22
CA PHE A 73 -13.95 17.33 -15.80
C PHE A 73 -12.49 17.67 -15.53
N ALA A 74 -12.08 18.92 -15.68
CA ALA A 74 -10.73 19.38 -15.34
C ALA A 74 -10.41 19.13 -13.86
N SER A 75 -11.35 19.39 -12.95
CA SER A 75 -11.17 19.12 -11.52
C SER A 75 -11.06 17.62 -11.24
N SER A 76 -11.87 16.79 -11.90
CA SER A 76 -11.78 15.33 -11.83
C SER A 76 -10.40 14.82 -12.28
N ILE A 77 -9.91 15.32 -13.42
CA ILE A 77 -8.59 15.01 -13.98
C ILE A 77 -7.50 15.37 -12.97
N VAL A 78 -7.49 16.60 -12.45
CA VAL A 78 -6.42 17.06 -11.55
C VAL A 78 -6.42 16.28 -10.23
N ILE A 79 -7.58 16.04 -9.63
CA ILE A 79 -7.68 15.35 -8.34
C ILE A 79 -7.40 13.85 -8.48
N GLY A 80 -7.97 13.19 -9.49
CA GLY A 80 -7.78 11.75 -9.72
C GLY A 80 -6.39 11.43 -10.28
N GLY A 81 -5.82 12.35 -11.07
CA GLY A 81 -4.56 12.16 -11.78
C GLY A 81 -3.33 12.72 -11.09
N TYR A 82 -3.44 13.40 -9.93
CA TYR A 82 -2.31 14.10 -9.31
C TYR A 82 -1.04 13.23 -9.15
N SER A 83 -1.18 12.03 -8.58
CA SER A 83 -0.07 11.08 -8.41
C SER A 83 0.49 10.61 -9.76
N LEU A 84 -0.39 10.35 -10.73
CA LEU A 84 -0.02 9.95 -12.08
C LEU A 84 0.78 11.03 -12.79
N PHE A 85 0.28 12.27 -12.81
CA PHE A 85 0.96 13.38 -13.49
C PHE A 85 2.31 13.69 -12.85
N LYS A 86 2.40 13.64 -11.51
CA LYS A 86 3.67 13.83 -10.82
C LYS A 86 4.69 12.76 -11.22
N ALA A 87 4.28 11.49 -11.25
CA ALA A 87 5.16 10.40 -11.65
C ALA A 87 5.52 10.44 -13.15
N GLY A 88 4.53 10.63 -14.02
CA GLY A 88 4.70 10.72 -15.47
C GLY A 88 5.59 11.89 -15.87
N PHE A 89 5.43 13.06 -15.24
CA PHE A 89 6.29 14.22 -15.49
C PHE A 89 7.74 13.96 -15.07
N TYR A 90 7.96 13.34 -13.91
CA TYR A 90 9.30 12.99 -13.45
C TYR A 90 9.99 11.97 -14.35
N ASN A 91 9.24 10.96 -14.79
CA ASN A 91 9.71 9.93 -15.70
C ASN A 91 10.05 10.53 -17.08
N LEU A 92 9.23 11.45 -17.58
CA LEU A 92 9.47 12.18 -18.82
C LEU A 92 10.78 12.98 -18.79
N ILE A 93 11.02 13.76 -17.72
CA ILE A 93 12.26 14.53 -17.55
C ILE A 93 13.49 13.61 -17.50
N ARG A 94 13.34 12.41 -16.93
CA ARG A 94 14.39 11.40 -16.86
C ARG A 94 14.52 10.54 -18.13
N LEU A 95 13.76 10.86 -19.18
CA LEU A 95 13.71 10.10 -20.44
C LEU A 95 13.37 8.61 -20.22
N ARG A 96 12.55 8.32 -19.20
CA ARG A 96 12.03 6.98 -18.91
C ARG A 96 10.58 6.92 -19.38
N PHE A 97 10.36 6.38 -20.57
CA PHE A 97 9.03 6.27 -21.15
C PHE A 97 8.30 5.05 -20.60
N ASP A 98 7.41 5.26 -19.63
CA ASP A 98 6.55 4.25 -19.05
C ASP A 98 5.07 4.55 -19.31
N MET A 99 4.18 3.66 -18.83
CA MET A 99 2.74 3.82 -19.00
C MET A 99 2.21 5.13 -18.39
N LYS A 100 2.78 5.59 -17.27
CA LYS A 100 2.39 6.85 -16.62
C LYS A 100 2.78 8.07 -17.45
N THR A 101 3.95 8.02 -18.10
CA THR A 101 4.40 9.03 -19.04
C THR A 101 3.47 9.11 -20.26
N LEU A 102 3.18 7.97 -20.89
CA LEU A 102 2.27 7.88 -22.02
C LEU A 102 0.87 8.42 -21.65
N MET A 103 0.35 8.03 -20.50
CA MET A 103 -0.95 8.51 -20.03
C MET A 103 -0.97 10.01 -19.75
N THR A 104 0.09 10.55 -19.16
CA THR A 104 0.21 12.00 -18.92
C THR A 104 0.16 12.78 -20.23
N VAL A 105 0.90 12.34 -21.24
CA VAL A 105 0.89 12.96 -22.58
C VAL A 105 -0.50 12.83 -23.22
N ALA A 106 -1.14 11.68 -23.12
CA ALA A 106 -2.49 11.45 -23.68
C ALA A 106 -3.54 12.38 -23.06
N VAL A 107 -3.53 12.54 -21.73
CA VAL A 107 -4.49 13.41 -21.03
C VAL A 107 -4.24 14.89 -21.34
N ILE A 108 -2.98 15.31 -21.43
CA ILE A 108 -2.64 16.67 -21.87
C ILE A 108 -3.13 16.88 -23.32
N GLY A 109 -2.91 15.89 -24.20
CA GLY A 109 -3.41 15.91 -25.56
C GLY A 109 -4.93 16.10 -25.62
N ALA A 110 -5.67 15.29 -24.87
CA ALA A 110 -7.13 15.39 -24.75
C ALA A 110 -7.59 16.79 -24.28
N ALA A 111 -6.93 17.35 -23.26
CA ALA A 111 -7.21 18.69 -22.78
C ALA A 111 -6.94 19.78 -23.83
N LEU A 112 -5.89 19.63 -24.65
CA LEU A 112 -5.54 20.58 -25.72
C LEU A 112 -6.55 20.58 -26.88
N ILE A 113 -7.11 19.42 -27.22
CA ILE A 113 -8.12 19.31 -28.28
C ILE A 113 -9.55 19.57 -27.79
N GLY A 114 -9.75 19.73 -26.47
CA GLY A 114 -11.05 20.02 -25.85
C GLY A 114 -11.85 18.78 -25.43
N GLU A 115 -11.28 17.59 -25.56
CA GLU A 115 -11.88 16.29 -25.21
C GLU A 115 -11.71 16.01 -23.70
N TRP A 116 -12.36 16.85 -22.88
CA TRP A 116 -12.22 16.81 -21.43
C TRP A 116 -12.84 15.57 -20.79
N LEU A 117 -13.93 15.05 -21.37
CA LEU A 117 -14.63 13.87 -20.87
C LEU A 117 -13.75 12.63 -20.99
N GLU A 118 -13.17 12.42 -22.18
CA GLU A 118 -12.30 11.32 -22.54
C GLU A 118 -11.07 11.31 -21.62
N GLY A 119 -10.44 12.47 -21.44
CA GLY A 119 -9.31 12.65 -20.53
C GLY A 119 -9.68 12.29 -19.09
N ALA A 120 -10.84 12.75 -18.60
CA ALA A 120 -11.31 12.47 -17.25
C ALA A 120 -11.62 10.98 -17.05
N VAL A 121 -12.27 10.32 -18.01
CA VAL A 121 -12.58 8.89 -17.95
C VAL A 121 -11.29 8.05 -17.88
N VAL A 122 -10.30 8.35 -18.73
CA VAL A 122 -9.02 7.61 -18.74
C VAL A 122 -8.30 7.75 -17.39
N VAL A 123 -8.25 8.96 -16.83
CA VAL A 123 -7.64 9.21 -15.51
C VAL A 123 -8.35 8.42 -14.41
N ILE A 124 -9.68 8.42 -14.39
CA ILE A 124 -10.45 7.71 -13.38
C ILE A 124 -10.27 6.20 -13.48
N LEU A 125 -10.33 5.63 -14.68
CA LEU A 125 -10.11 4.20 -14.89
C LEU A 125 -8.72 3.77 -14.40
N PHE A 126 -7.71 4.60 -14.65
CA PHE A 126 -6.36 4.32 -14.13
C PHE A 126 -6.29 4.43 -12.61
N ALA A 127 -6.85 5.48 -12.03
CA ALA A 127 -6.86 5.68 -10.58
C ALA A 127 -7.56 4.52 -9.85
N ILE A 128 -8.68 4.03 -10.39
CA ILE A 128 -9.38 2.84 -9.88
C ILE A 128 -8.50 1.59 -10.02
N SER A 129 -7.84 1.40 -11.16
CA SER A 129 -6.96 0.25 -11.39
C SER A 129 -5.79 0.23 -10.41
N GLU A 130 -5.13 1.38 -10.19
CA GLU A 130 -4.02 1.49 -9.23
C GLU A 130 -4.51 1.27 -7.79
N ALA A 131 -5.73 1.72 -7.46
CA ALA A 131 -6.34 1.45 -6.16
C ALA A 131 -6.62 -0.05 -5.94
N LEU A 132 -7.16 -0.72 -6.95
CA LEU A 132 -7.41 -2.18 -6.90
C LEU A 132 -6.12 -2.99 -6.83
N GLU A 133 -5.08 -2.56 -7.54
CA GLU A 133 -3.75 -3.17 -7.50
C GLU A 133 -3.15 -3.08 -6.09
N ARG A 134 -3.12 -1.87 -5.50
CA ARG A 134 -2.65 -1.66 -4.12
C ARG A 134 -3.43 -2.51 -3.13
N PHE A 135 -4.76 -2.49 -3.21
CA PHE A 135 -5.62 -3.29 -2.35
C PHE A 135 -5.30 -4.79 -2.45
N SER A 136 -5.13 -5.30 -3.67
CA SER A 136 -4.82 -6.71 -3.92
C SER A 136 -3.45 -7.10 -3.36
N MET A 137 -2.45 -6.24 -3.55
CA MET A 137 -1.11 -6.44 -3.02
C MET A 137 -1.06 -6.42 -1.50
N ASP A 138 -1.76 -5.47 -0.87
CA ASP A 138 -1.85 -5.37 0.58
C ASP A 138 -2.54 -6.60 1.17
N ARG A 139 -3.62 -7.06 0.54
CA ARG A 139 -4.32 -8.28 0.94
C ARG A 139 -3.41 -9.51 0.83
N ALA A 140 -2.68 -9.66 -0.27
CA ALA A 140 -1.74 -10.77 -0.45
C ALA A 140 -0.63 -10.75 0.61
N ARG A 141 -0.06 -9.58 0.89
CA ARG A 141 0.93 -9.40 1.95
C ARG A 141 0.36 -9.75 3.33
N GLN A 142 -0.87 -9.33 3.62
CA GLN A 142 -1.53 -9.65 4.88
C GLN A 142 -1.75 -11.16 5.04
N SER A 143 -2.15 -11.85 3.97
CA SER A 143 -2.31 -13.32 3.99
C SER A 143 -0.99 -14.03 4.29
N ILE A 144 0.11 -13.64 3.64
CA ILE A 144 1.44 -14.22 3.92
C ILE A 144 1.85 -13.96 5.38
N ARG A 145 1.69 -12.73 5.86
CA ARG A 145 1.99 -12.38 7.26
C ARG A 145 1.18 -13.22 8.24
N SER A 146 -0.12 -13.43 7.98
CA SER A 146 -0.97 -14.25 8.84
C SER A 146 -0.53 -15.72 8.95
N LEU A 147 0.11 -16.26 7.90
CA LEU A 147 0.71 -17.59 7.94
C LEU A 147 1.99 -17.60 8.78
N VAL A 148 2.85 -16.58 8.64
CA VAL A 148 4.06 -16.43 9.46
C VAL A 148 3.73 -16.25 10.93
N ASP A 149 2.72 -15.42 11.25
CA ASP A 149 2.25 -15.16 12.61
C ASP A 149 1.52 -16.37 13.24
N MET A 150 1.22 -17.40 12.45
CA MET A 150 0.60 -18.62 12.96
C MET A 150 1.61 -19.50 13.72
N ALA A 151 2.89 -19.42 13.38
CA ALA A 151 3.94 -20.17 14.07
C ALA A 151 4.01 -19.73 15.55
N PRO A 152 3.98 -20.67 16.50
CA PRO A 152 4.11 -20.33 17.91
C PRO A 152 5.50 -19.75 18.19
N LYS A 153 5.58 -18.75 19.06
CA LYS A 153 6.85 -18.16 19.50
C LYS A 153 7.50 -18.96 20.65
N GLU A 154 6.69 -19.74 21.36
CA GLU A 154 7.08 -20.52 22.52
C GLU A 154 6.47 -21.91 22.42
N ALA A 155 7.17 -22.92 22.91
CA ALA A 155 6.67 -24.28 23.02
C ALA A 155 6.80 -24.79 24.46
N LEU A 156 5.87 -25.68 24.84
CA LEU A 156 5.96 -26.42 26.08
C LEU A 156 6.80 -27.68 25.84
N VAL A 157 7.94 -27.80 26.51
CA VAL A 157 8.82 -28.97 26.45
C VAL A 157 8.96 -29.62 27.82
N ARG A 158 9.33 -30.89 27.85
CA ARG A 158 9.67 -31.60 29.08
C ARG A 158 11.14 -32.01 29.08
N ARG A 159 11.91 -31.44 30.00
CA ARG A 159 13.32 -31.77 30.27
C ARG A 159 13.45 -32.25 31.71
N ASN A 160 14.16 -33.35 31.93
CA ASN A 160 14.41 -33.93 33.27
C ASN A 160 13.13 -34.17 34.11
N GLY A 161 11.98 -34.40 33.46
CA GLY A 161 10.70 -34.63 34.12
C GLY A 161 9.89 -33.36 34.45
N GLU A 162 10.45 -32.17 34.27
CA GLU A 162 9.76 -30.89 34.47
C GLU A 162 9.24 -30.32 33.15
N GLU A 163 8.07 -29.67 33.20
CA GLU A 163 7.47 -28.97 32.06
C GLU A 163 7.93 -27.50 32.04
N LEU A 164 8.49 -27.07 30.92
CA LEU A 164 9.08 -25.75 30.75
C LEU A 164 8.53 -25.12 29.47
N VAL A 165 8.09 -23.86 29.55
CA VAL A 165 7.77 -23.06 28.36
C VAL A 165 9.04 -22.35 27.94
N ILE A 166 9.53 -22.64 26.74
CA ILE A 166 10.74 -22.03 26.20
C ILE A 166 10.48 -21.43 24.81
N PRO A 167 11.22 -20.38 24.41
CA PRO A 167 11.19 -19.89 23.04
C PRO A 167 11.49 -21.02 22.05
N VAL A 168 10.84 -21.01 20.88
CA VAL A 168 11.04 -22.06 19.85
C VAL A 168 12.51 -22.13 19.41
N GLU A 169 13.23 -21.01 19.48
CA GLU A 169 14.66 -20.91 19.14
C GLU A 169 15.58 -21.62 20.15
N ALA A 170 15.09 -21.93 21.36
CA ALA A 170 15.86 -22.61 22.42
C ALA A 170 15.60 -24.12 22.50
N ILE A 171 14.76 -24.66 21.60
CA ILE A 171 14.43 -26.08 21.51
C ILE A 171 15.60 -26.83 20.86
N GLU A 172 16.01 -27.94 21.46
CA GLU A 172 17.10 -28.78 20.98
C GLU A 172 16.60 -30.11 20.42
N VAL A 173 17.37 -30.71 19.50
CA VAL A 173 17.04 -32.03 18.95
C VAL A 173 17.08 -33.06 20.06
N GLY A 174 15.93 -33.69 20.32
CA GLY A 174 15.75 -34.67 21.42
C GLY A 174 14.80 -34.20 22.53
N ASP A 175 14.40 -32.93 22.53
CA ASP A 175 13.38 -32.43 23.44
C ASP A 175 12.01 -33.09 23.19
N ILE A 176 11.29 -33.40 24.28
CA ILE A 176 9.92 -33.90 24.22
C ILE A 176 8.96 -32.71 24.32
N MET A 177 8.34 -32.34 23.20
CA MET A 177 7.33 -31.29 23.16
C MET A 177 5.97 -31.83 23.65
N LEU A 178 5.31 -31.09 24.54
CA LEU A 178 3.95 -31.36 24.97
C LEU A 178 2.97 -30.42 24.27
N ILE A 179 2.01 -31.01 23.55
CA ILE A 179 0.97 -30.27 22.83
C ILE A 179 -0.36 -30.53 23.51
N LYS A 180 -0.94 -29.51 24.12
CA LYS A 180 -2.29 -29.61 24.70
C LYS A 180 -3.35 -29.52 23.60
N PRO A 181 -4.53 -30.14 23.77
CA PRO A 181 -5.63 -30.01 22.82
C PRO A 181 -5.93 -28.53 22.51
N GLY A 182 -5.88 -28.15 21.23
CA GLY A 182 -6.11 -26.78 20.76
C GLY A 182 -4.88 -25.86 20.73
N GLN A 183 -3.70 -26.31 21.14
CA GLN A 183 -2.45 -25.58 20.93
C GLN A 183 -1.96 -25.71 19.48
N LYS A 184 -1.33 -24.64 18.98
CA LYS A 184 -0.70 -24.62 17.66
C LYS A 184 0.65 -25.35 17.70
N LEU A 185 0.92 -26.13 16.66
CA LEU A 185 2.23 -26.70 16.33
C LEU A 185 3.12 -25.65 15.68
#